data_AF-A0A9P0LU20-F1
#
_entry.id   AF-A0A9P0LU20-F1
#
_cell.length_a   1.000
_cell.length_b   1.000
_cell.length_c   1.000
_cell.angle_alpha   90.00
_cell.angle_beta   90.00
_cell.angle_gamma   90.00
#
_symmetry.space_group_name_H-M   'P 1'
#
loop_
_entity.id
_entity.type
_entity.pdbx_description
1 polymer ?
#
loop_
_entity_poly.entity_id
_entity_poly.type
_entity_poly.pdbx_seq_one_letter_code
_entity_poly.pdbx_strand_id
1 'polypeptide(L)'
;MKQLETQDVTKTFYLILPFFMHISMACDISNVREYNCRGEGGSLAKLTCNCLPDAEVIVKPNCIQEYSTSEIEFNDCRSVTFEAKSVDMRNLRQINLNRIQSIAFTENSISWYGDVRRDSQDERFDITVPALKVRVRDSVVSSIASHAFSGKINEIIFDGVTFDEIQPLAFSNLLQTEKIVIKNSTIRSLGVYAFKKFGTEMLDLNGVAADLVPSRAFSNLRVYQSFTINNCSFNTVRSDGFIIEQPTLFQVTHSNISNLNTEAFNVAARGKVLFKITPLG
;
A
#
# COMPACT_ATOMS: atom_id res chain seq x y z
N MET A 1 31.24 -67.71 -30.56
CA MET A 1 32.26 -67.10 -31.45
C MET A 1 31.55 -66.23 -32.46
N LYS A 2 32.11 -65.04 -32.70
CA LYS A 2 31.66 -63.90 -33.51
C LYS A 2 30.80 -62.84 -32.77
N GLN A 3 31.50 -61.74 -32.53
CA GLN A 3 31.11 -60.42 -32.06
C GLN A 3 30.50 -59.55 -33.17
N LEU A 4 30.09 -58.35 -32.74
CA LEU A 4 29.80 -57.10 -33.47
C LEU A 4 28.35 -57.03 -33.98
N GLU A 5 27.60 -55.93 -33.81
CA GLU A 5 28.04 -54.54 -33.80
C GLU A 5 26.96 -53.62 -33.16
N THR A 6 27.43 -52.65 -32.39
CA THR A 6 26.73 -51.49 -31.84
C THR A 6 26.24 -50.54 -32.94
N GLN A 7 25.01 -50.03 -32.84
CA GLN A 7 24.67 -48.69 -33.36
C GLN A 7 23.57 -48.05 -32.51
N ASP A 8 24.01 -47.14 -31.66
CA ASP A 8 23.21 -46.21 -30.87
C ASP A 8 22.92 -45.00 -31.76
N VAL A 9 21.64 -44.76 -32.07
CA VAL A 9 21.19 -43.60 -32.86
C VAL A 9 20.34 -42.73 -31.95
N THR A 10 21.01 -41.82 -31.25
CA THR A 10 20.44 -40.62 -30.65
C THR A 10 19.65 -39.84 -31.69
N LYS A 11 18.32 -40.00 -31.67
CA LYS A 11 17.40 -39.09 -32.37
C LYS A 11 17.13 -37.88 -31.47
N THR A 12 17.89 -36.82 -31.71
CA THR A 12 17.61 -35.47 -31.22
C THR A 12 16.29 -34.98 -31.83
N PHE A 13 15.23 -34.99 -31.02
CA PHE A 13 13.96 -34.33 -31.35
C PHE A 13 14.14 -32.81 -31.19
N TYR A 14 14.29 -32.11 -32.31
CA TYR A 14 14.10 -30.65 -32.35
C TYR A 14 12.58 -30.37 -32.32
N LEU A 15 12.05 -30.12 -31.13
CA LEU A 15 10.74 -29.49 -30.97
C LEU A 15 10.86 -28.03 -31.37
N ILE A 16 10.42 -27.71 -32.59
CA ILE A 16 10.14 -26.35 -33.03
C ILE A 16 8.90 -25.90 -32.26
N LEU A 17 9.11 -25.22 -31.13
CA LEU A 17 8.03 -24.50 -30.43
C LEU A 17 7.62 -23.30 -31.31
N PRO A 18 6.32 -23.12 -31.60
CA PRO A 18 5.86 -21.90 -32.22
C PRO A 18 6.04 -20.78 -31.19
N PHE A 19 6.89 -19.81 -31.53
CA PHE A 19 6.88 -18.48 -30.94
C PHE A 19 5.49 -17.88 -31.22
N PHE A 20 4.53 -18.16 -30.35
CA PHE A 20 3.34 -17.32 -30.23
C PHE A 20 3.82 -16.00 -29.64
N MET A 21 4.18 -15.05 -30.53
CA MET A 21 4.09 -13.64 -30.21
C MET A 21 2.67 -13.40 -29.71
N HIS A 22 2.51 -13.34 -28.39
CA HIS A 22 1.36 -12.66 -27.80
C HIS A 22 1.43 -11.21 -28.27
N ILE A 23 0.62 -10.90 -29.29
CA ILE A 23 0.20 -9.55 -29.56
C ILE A 23 -0.58 -9.15 -28.30
N SER A 24 0.11 -8.47 -27.39
CA SER A 24 -0.48 -7.79 -26.25
C SER A 24 -1.47 -6.79 -26.83
N MET A 25 -2.75 -7.17 -26.92
CA MET A 25 -3.82 -6.20 -27.10
C MET A 25 -3.60 -5.15 -26.02
N ALA A 26 -3.39 -3.91 -26.46
CA ALA A 26 -3.23 -2.76 -25.61
C ALA A 26 -4.43 -2.67 -24.65
N CYS A 27 -4.23 -3.17 -23.43
CA CYS A 27 -5.08 -2.84 -22.31
C CYS A 27 -4.89 -1.34 -22.10
N ASP A 28 -5.89 -0.54 -22.41
CA ASP A 28 -5.83 0.90 -22.18
C ASP A 28 -7.10 1.30 -21.46
N ILE A 29 -6.96 1.59 -20.16
CA ILE A 29 -8.11 1.88 -19.32
C ILE A 29 -8.82 3.16 -19.75
N SER A 30 -8.14 4.08 -20.47
CA SER A 30 -8.78 5.30 -20.94
C SER A 30 -9.83 5.06 -22.02
N ASN A 31 -9.76 3.94 -22.73
CA ASN A 31 -10.69 3.60 -23.81
C ASN A 31 -11.91 2.80 -23.33
N VAL A 32 -11.93 2.38 -22.06
CA VAL A 32 -13.05 1.64 -21.50
C VAL A 32 -14.17 2.62 -21.13
N ARG A 33 -15.26 2.57 -21.89
CA ARG A 33 -16.40 3.49 -21.77
C ARG A 33 -16.99 3.54 -20.36
N GLU A 34 -17.03 2.40 -19.67
CA GLU A 34 -17.62 2.28 -18.33
C GLU A 34 -16.82 3.01 -17.25
N TYR A 35 -15.51 3.18 -17.46
CA TYR A 35 -14.64 3.88 -16.52
C TYR A 35 -14.71 5.40 -16.72
N ASN A 36 -15.19 5.84 -17.89
CA ASN A 36 -15.37 7.26 -18.26
C ASN A 36 -14.13 8.09 -17.88
N CYS A 37 -12.98 7.58 -18.32
CA CYS A 37 -11.68 8.17 -18.08
C CYS A 37 -11.40 9.33 -19.04
N ARG A 38 -10.71 10.35 -18.53
CA ARG A 38 -10.24 11.50 -19.29
C ARG A 38 -8.81 11.80 -18.91
N GLY A 39 -7.95 11.87 -19.91
CA GLY A 39 -6.57 12.32 -19.81
C GLY A 39 -6.49 13.84 -20.01
N GLU A 40 -5.84 14.52 -19.08
CA GLU A 40 -5.40 15.89 -19.24
C GLU A 40 -3.89 15.87 -19.49
N GLY A 41 -3.44 16.35 -20.65
CA GLY A 41 -2.02 16.39 -21.00
C GLY A 41 -1.28 17.60 -20.40
N GLY A 42 0.03 17.65 -20.64
CA GLY A 42 0.91 18.76 -20.23
C GLY A 42 1.85 18.41 -19.09
N SER A 43 2.38 19.43 -18.40
CA SER A 43 3.35 19.25 -17.31
C SER A 43 2.76 18.59 -16.05
N LEU A 44 1.44 18.51 -15.95
CA LEU A 44 0.69 17.88 -14.85
C LEU A 44 -0.27 16.84 -15.44
N ALA A 45 0.27 15.91 -16.23
CA ALA A 45 -0.59 14.96 -16.91
C ALA A 45 -1.38 14.13 -15.88
N LYS A 46 -2.69 14.09 -16.04
CA LYS A 46 -3.63 13.54 -15.07
C LYS A 46 -4.64 12.66 -15.77
N LEU A 47 -4.81 11.44 -15.29
CA LEU A 47 -5.87 10.55 -15.72
C LEU A 47 -6.97 10.53 -14.65
N THR A 48 -8.16 10.99 -15.01
CA THR A 48 -9.33 11.01 -14.12
C THR A 48 -10.40 10.09 -14.66
N CYS A 49 -10.81 9.09 -13.88
CA CYS A 49 -11.86 8.14 -14.21
C CYS A 49 -13.05 8.33 -13.26
N ASN A 50 -14.18 8.80 -13.81
CA ASN A 50 -15.42 8.98 -13.08
C ASN A 50 -16.38 7.86 -13.49
N CYS A 51 -16.28 6.73 -12.80
CA CYS A 51 -16.89 5.48 -13.15
C CYS A 51 -18.43 5.54 -13.20
N LEU A 52 -19.01 4.68 -14.05
CA LEU A 52 -20.42 4.31 -13.91
C LEU A 52 -20.62 3.45 -12.64
N PRO A 53 -21.83 3.41 -12.04
CA PRO A 53 -22.07 2.76 -10.75
C PRO A 53 -21.69 1.27 -10.67
N ASP A 54 -21.71 0.56 -11.79
CA ASP A 54 -21.40 -0.87 -11.88
C ASP A 54 -19.98 -1.15 -12.39
N ALA A 55 -19.18 -0.11 -12.63
CA ALA A 55 -17.87 -0.25 -13.26
C ALA A 55 -16.86 -0.90 -12.31
N GLU A 56 -16.26 -1.99 -12.78
CA GLU A 56 -15.22 -2.75 -12.09
C GLU A 56 -13.88 -2.54 -12.79
N VAL A 57 -13.03 -1.69 -12.22
CA VAL A 57 -11.76 -1.31 -12.82
C VAL A 57 -10.68 -2.30 -12.41
N ILE A 58 -9.95 -2.83 -13.39
CA ILE A 58 -8.72 -3.61 -13.15
C ILE A 58 -7.54 -2.85 -13.74
N VAL A 59 -6.67 -2.35 -12.86
CA VAL A 59 -5.44 -1.66 -13.24
C VAL A 59 -4.34 -2.70 -13.36
N LYS A 60 -3.95 -3.05 -14.60
CA LYS A 60 -2.84 -3.96 -14.87
C LYS A 60 -1.57 -3.21 -15.28
N PRO A 61 -0.40 -3.87 -15.25
CA PRO A 61 0.83 -3.28 -15.76
C PRO A 61 0.67 -2.75 -17.18
N ASN A 62 1.20 -1.56 -17.42
CA ASN A 62 1.19 -0.89 -18.72
C ASN A 62 -0.21 -0.60 -19.28
N CYS A 63 -1.28 -0.68 -18.47
CA CYS A 63 -2.63 -0.36 -18.93
C CYS A 63 -2.98 1.14 -18.92
N ILE A 64 -2.02 1.97 -18.51
CA ILE A 64 -2.12 3.42 -18.48
C ILE A 64 -1.06 3.93 -19.47
N GLN A 65 -1.50 4.32 -20.67
CA GLN A 65 -0.59 4.58 -21.79
C GLN A 65 0.10 5.94 -21.74
N GLU A 66 -0.42 6.88 -20.96
CA GLU A 66 0.16 8.20 -20.84
C GLU A 66 1.50 8.11 -20.06
N TYR A 67 2.61 8.03 -20.82
CA TYR A 67 3.98 7.99 -20.28
C TYR A 67 4.28 9.19 -19.35
N SER A 68 3.52 10.27 -19.49
CA SER A 68 3.61 11.48 -18.67
C SER A 68 2.72 11.47 -17.43
N THR A 69 1.81 10.49 -17.25
CA THR A 69 0.83 10.51 -16.14
C THR A 69 1.53 10.69 -14.81
N SER A 70 1.26 11.84 -14.21
CA SER A 70 1.74 12.25 -12.90
C SER A 70 0.71 12.01 -11.81
N GLU A 71 -0.57 11.92 -12.18
CA GLU A 71 -1.67 11.69 -11.26
C GLU A 71 -2.71 10.75 -11.87
N ILE A 72 -3.17 9.79 -11.06
CA ILE A 72 -4.31 8.93 -11.39
C ILE A 72 -5.38 9.16 -10.33
N GLU A 73 -6.61 9.37 -10.78
CA GLU A 73 -7.76 9.53 -9.92
C GLU A 73 -8.92 8.62 -10.37
N PHE A 74 -9.41 7.79 -9.45
CA PHE A 74 -10.62 6.98 -9.64
C PHE A 74 -11.71 7.45 -8.68
N ASN A 75 -12.89 7.72 -9.23
CA ASN A 75 -14.05 8.23 -8.51
C ASN A 75 -15.27 7.36 -8.78
N ASP A 76 -16.03 7.08 -7.72
CA ASP A 76 -17.40 6.52 -7.81
C ASP A 76 -17.47 5.15 -8.51
N CYS A 77 -16.39 4.36 -8.44
CA CYS A 77 -16.33 3.02 -9.02
C CYS A 77 -16.92 1.97 -8.09
N ARG A 78 -17.53 0.93 -8.66
CA ARG A 78 -17.95 -0.25 -7.89
C ARG A 78 -16.74 -0.95 -7.29
N SER A 79 -15.74 -1.21 -8.11
CA SER A 79 -14.49 -1.77 -7.64
C SER A 79 -13.29 -1.23 -8.39
N VAL A 80 -12.14 -1.20 -7.71
CA VAL A 80 -10.84 -0.92 -8.32
C VAL A 80 -9.84 -1.93 -7.78
N THR A 81 -9.29 -2.76 -8.67
CA THR A 81 -8.27 -3.75 -8.33
C THR A 81 -6.95 -3.36 -8.97
N PHE A 82 -5.93 -3.14 -8.15
CA PHE A 82 -4.57 -2.93 -8.61
C PHE A 82 -3.85 -4.27 -8.65
N GLU A 83 -3.54 -4.75 -9.86
CA GLU A 83 -2.73 -5.96 -10.04
C GLU A 83 -1.23 -5.67 -9.75
N ALA A 84 -0.43 -6.72 -9.64
CA ALA A 84 1.00 -6.63 -9.38
C ALA A 84 1.68 -5.76 -10.44
N LYS A 85 2.53 -4.81 -10.03
CA LYS A 85 3.25 -3.87 -10.91
C LYS A 85 2.36 -2.96 -11.75
N SER A 86 1.12 -2.73 -11.32
CA SER A 86 0.21 -1.77 -11.96
C SER A 86 0.71 -0.32 -11.86
N VAL A 87 1.57 -0.03 -10.88
CA VAL A 87 2.12 1.31 -10.62
C VAL A 87 3.62 1.39 -10.94
N ASP A 88 4.00 1.15 -12.20
CA ASP A 88 5.42 1.23 -12.66
C ASP A 88 5.71 2.48 -13.53
N MET A 89 4.85 3.49 -13.46
CA MET A 89 5.02 4.73 -14.22
C MET A 89 6.04 5.66 -13.54
N ARG A 90 7.14 5.97 -14.24
CA ARG A 90 8.23 6.82 -13.70
C ARG A 90 7.77 8.20 -13.26
N ASN A 91 6.78 8.77 -13.95
CA ASN A 91 6.28 10.11 -13.71
C ASN A 91 5.15 10.17 -12.69
N LEU A 92 4.59 9.03 -12.27
CA LEU A 92 3.49 9.02 -11.32
C LEU A 92 3.94 9.56 -9.97
N ARG A 93 3.18 10.50 -9.43
CA ARG A 93 3.40 11.16 -8.15
C ARG A 93 2.19 11.05 -7.24
N GLN A 94 0.99 10.81 -7.79
CA GLN A 94 -0.22 10.78 -6.98
C GLN A 94 -1.22 9.73 -7.47
N ILE A 95 -1.79 8.99 -6.53
CA ILE A 95 -2.96 8.13 -6.73
C ILE A 95 -4.04 8.60 -5.77
N ASN A 96 -5.21 8.94 -6.31
CA ASN A 96 -6.39 9.32 -5.55
C ASN A 96 -7.51 8.30 -5.83
N LEU A 97 -8.05 7.71 -4.78
CA LEU A 97 -9.14 6.73 -4.82
C LEU A 97 -10.28 7.28 -3.95
N ASN A 98 -11.39 7.67 -4.55
CA ASN A 98 -12.48 8.31 -3.80
C ASN A 98 -13.82 7.61 -4.07
N ARG A 99 -14.57 7.34 -2.99
CA ARG A 99 -15.93 6.77 -3.05
C ARG A 99 -16.00 5.46 -3.84
N ILE A 100 -15.07 4.54 -3.58
CA ILE A 100 -15.02 3.22 -4.22
C ILE A 100 -15.56 2.16 -3.26
N GLN A 101 -16.50 1.33 -3.75
CA GLN A 101 -17.17 0.35 -2.89
C GLN A 101 -16.30 -0.88 -2.56
N SER A 102 -15.26 -1.15 -3.34
CA SER A 102 -14.28 -2.22 -3.05
C SER A 102 -12.94 -1.96 -3.75
N ILE A 103 -11.89 -1.74 -2.97
CA ILE A 103 -10.52 -1.57 -3.44
C ILE A 103 -9.70 -2.80 -3.04
N ALA A 104 -9.04 -3.41 -4.00
CA ALA A 104 -8.12 -4.52 -3.75
C ALA A 104 -6.71 -4.14 -4.24
N PHE A 105 -5.73 -4.23 -3.34
CA PHE A 105 -4.32 -4.08 -3.67
C PHE A 105 -3.66 -5.45 -3.63
N THR A 106 -3.30 -6.00 -4.79
CA THR A 106 -2.57 -7.27 -4.83
C THR A 106 -1.12 -7.10 -4.43
N GLU A 107 -0.40 -8.20 -4.28
CA GLU A 107 1.02 -8.19 -3.98
C GLU A 107 1.82 -7.35 -5.00
N ASN A 108 2.73 -6.50 -4.52
CA ASN A 108 3.54 -5.58 -5.33
C ASN A 108 2.75 -4.65 -6.27
N SER A 109 1.47 -4.38 -5.96
CA SER A 109 0.63 -3.51 -6.79
C SER A 109 1.08 -2.05 -6.75
N ILE A 110 1.39 -1.54 -5.55
CA ILE A 110 1.89 -0.19 -5.30
C ILE A 110 3.39 -0.27 -4.99
N SER A 111 4.19 -0.70 -5.97
CA SER A 111 5.65 -0.76 -5.88
C SER A 111 6.28 0.30 -6.77
N TRP A 112 6.73 1.41 -6.18
CA TRP A 112 7.17 2.58 -6.94
C TRP A 112 8.56 3.07 -6.50
N TYR A 113 9.49 3.20 -7.44
CA TYR A 113 10.89 3.61 -7.15
C TYR A 113 11.35 4.84 -7.94
N GLY A 114 10.52 5.35 -8.86
CA GLY A 114 10.88 6.46 -9.74
C GLY A 114 12.07 6.16 -10.66
N ASP A 115 12.85 7.19 -10.99
CA ASP A 115 14.00 7.12 -11.91
C ASP A 115 15.37 7.05 -11.18
N VAL A 116 15.37 7.10 -9.86
CA VAL A 116 16.60 7.11 -9.06
C VAL A 116 17.07 5.67 -8.83
N ARG A 117 18.38 5.43 -8.97
CA ARG A 117 19.03 4.13 -8.75
C ARG A 117 18.54 3.47 -7.45
N ARG A 118 18.17 2.19 -7.52
CA ARG A 118 17.69 1.38 -6.38
C ARG A 118 18.70 1.27 -5.23
N ASP A 119 19.94 1.67 -5.47
CA ASP A 119 21.05 1.55 -4.53
C ASP A 119 21.15 2.71 -3.53
N SER A 120 20.37 3.79 -3.68
CA SER A 120 20.28 4.84 -2.67
C SER A 120 19.41 4.35 -1.50
N GLN A 121 20.05 3.84 -0.44
CA GLN A 121 19.38 3.43 0.81
C GLN A 121 18.92 4.62 1.65
N ASP A 122 18.31 5.62 1.03
CA ASP A 122 17.81 6.78 1.76
C ASP A 122 16.48 6.40 2.42
N GLU A 123 16.56 5.89 3.65
CA GLU A 123 15.39 5.57 4.48
C GLU A 123 14.65 6.83 4.94
N ARG A 124 15.37 7.94 5.12
CA ARG A 124 14.81 9.17 5.68
C ARG A 124 14.26 10.09 4.59
N PHE A 125 13.10 10.68 4.85
CA PHE A 125 12.43 11.60 3.95
C PHE A 125 13.31 12.79 3.55
N ASP A 126 13.43 13.01 2.24
CA ASP A 126 14.07 14.14 1.58
C ASP A 126 13.08 14.74 0.57
N ILE A 127 12.76 16.02 0.76
CA ILE A 127 11.82 16.76 -0.09
C ILE A 127 12.26 16.86 -1.56
N THR A 128 13.56 16.72 -1.83
CA THR A 128 14.13 16.80 -3.17
C THR A 128 14.00 15.49 -3.95
N VAL A 129 13.70 14.38 -3.26
CA VAL A 129 13.56 13.06 -3.86
C VAL A 129 12.11 12.85 -4.30
N PRO A 130 11.86 12.58 -5.61
CA PRO A 130 10.51 12.26 -6.08
C PRO A 130 9.95 11.02 -5.39
N ALA A 131 8.71 11.10 -4.93
CA ALA A 131 8.02 10.04 -4.21
C ALA A 131 6.53 10.00 -4.58
N LEU A 132 5.93 8.82 -4.41
CA LEU A 132 4.51 8.58 -4.67
C LEU A 132 3.65 8.94 -3.45
N LYS A 133 2.54 9.65 -3.70
CA LYS A 133 1.46 9.89 -2.74
C LYS A 133 0.28 8.99 -3.06
N VAL A 134 -0.24 8.29 -2.07
CA VAL A 134 -1.45 7.47 -2.20
C VAL A 134 -2.50 7.96 -1.22
N ARG A 135 -3.68 8.28 -1.73
CA ARG A 135 -4.82 8.74 -0.93
C ARG A 135 -6.05 7.94 -1.26
N VAL A 136 -6.70 7.45 -0.23
CA VAL A 136 -7.97 6.73 -0.32
C VAL A 136 -8.98 7.39 0.59
N ARG A 137 -10.15 7.74 0.06
CA ARG A 137 -11.19 8.46 0.78
C ARG A 137 -12.56 7.82 0.62
N ASP A 138 -13.32 7.78 1.72
CA ASP A 138 -14.73 7.39 1.73
C ASP A 138 -14.99 6.08 0.99
N SER A 139 -14.10 5.09 1.19
CA SER A 139 -14.05 3.86 0.40
C SER A 139 -13.94 2.61 1.27
N VAL A 140 -14.21 1.45 0.68
CA VAL A 140 -13.91 0.15 1.31
C VAL A 140 -12.67 -0.43 0.66
N VAL A 141 -11.66 -0.74 1.46
CA VAL A 141 -10.49 -1.51 1.04
C VAL A 141 -10.73 -2.96 1.44
N SER A 142 -11.15 -3.77 0.46
CA SER A 142 -11.49 -5.18 0.68
C SER A 142 -10.26 -6.04 0.96
N SER A 143 -9.09 -5.66 0.41
CA SER A 143 -7.84 -6.33 0.73
C SER A 143 -6.62 -5.46 0.47
N ILE A 144 -5.66 -5.52 1.39
CA ILE A 144 -4.27 -5.14 1.14
C ILE A 144 -3.43 -6.39 1.29
N ALA A 145 -2.98 -6.93 0.16
CA ALA A 145 -2.15 -8.13 0.14
C ALA A 145 -0.76 -7.89 0.73
N SER A 146 -0.08 -8.98 1.07
CA SER A 146 1.33 -8.94 1.49
C SER A 146 2.18 -8.20 0.46
N HIS A 147 3.07 -7.30 0.92
CA HIS A 147 3.95 -6.49 0.06
C HIS A 147 3.22 -5.62 -0.98
N ALA A 148 1.94 -5.32 -0.79
CA ALA A 148 1.21 -4.45 -1.71
C ALA A 148 1.84 -3.06 -1.84
N PHE A 149 2.31 -2.48 -0.72
CA PHE A 149 2.97 -1.18 -0.68
C PHE A 149 4.47 -1.32 -0.42
N SER A 150 5.29 -0.87 -1.37
CA SER A 150 6.76 -0.86 -1.26
C SER A 150 7.41 0.25 -2.09
N GLY A 151 8.63 0.63 -1.73
CA GLY A 151 9.41 1.64 -2.47
C GLY A 151 9.25 3.06 -1.93
N LYS A 152 9.52 4.06 -2.78
CA LYS A 152 9.57 5.49 -2.44
C LYS A 152 8.17 6.11 -2.38
N ILE A 153 7.47 5.85 -1.28
CA ILE A 153 6.12 6.35 -1.02
C ILE A 153 6.20 7.34 0.14
N ASN A 154 6.02 8.63 -0.15
CA ASN A 154 6.15 9.67 0.88
C ASN A 154 4.89 9.85 1.70
N GLU A 155 3.71 9.66 1.11
CA GLU A 155 2.44 9.92 1.78
C GLU A 155 1.47 8.77 1.52
N ILE A 156 0.96 8.18 2.59
CA ILE A 156 -0.15 7.22 2.55
C ILE A 156 -1.25 7.77 3.47
N ILE A 157 -2.38 8.14 2.88
CA ILE A 157 -3.54 8.66 3.63
C ILE A 157 -4.77 7.81 3.34
N PHE A 158 -5.37 7.29 4.40
CA PHE A 158 -6.69 6.69 4.38
C PHE A 158 -7.62 7.54 5.24
N ASP A 159 -8.73 8.03 4.69
CA ASP A 159 -9.70 8.87 5.41
C ASP A 159 -11.12 8.39 5.15
N GLY A 160 -11.88 8.08 6.19
CA GLY A 160 -13.22 7.51 6.02
C GLY A 160 -13.21 6.11 5.38
N VAL A 161 -12.16 5.32 5.63
CA VAL A 161 -11.97 4.02 4.98
C VAL A 161 -12.40 2.86 5.88
N THR A 162 -13.07 1.88 5.31
CA THR A 162 -13.28 0.58 5.97
C THR A 162 -12.32 -0.45 5.37
N PHE A 163 -11.46 -1.03 6.20
CA PHE A 163 -10.57 -2.12 5.80
C PHE A 163 -11.18 -3.45 6.20
N ASP A 164 -11.38 -4.34 5.23
CA ASP A 164 -11.80 -5.72 5.49
C ASP A 164 -10.61 -6.54 5.96
N GLU A 165 -9.51 -6.50 5.21
CA GLU A 165 -8.29 -7.23 5.51
C GLU A 165 -7.03 -6.42 5.16
N ILE A 166 -6.13 -6.31 6.13
CA ILE A 166 -4.75 -5.88 5.92
C ILE A 166 -3.85 -7.08 6.24
N GLN A 167 -3.25 -7.69 5.21
CA GLN A 167 -2.43 -8.88 5.39
C GLN A 167 -1.08 -8.57 6.06
N PRO A 168 -0.39 -9.58 6.62
CA PRO A 168 1.00 -9.44 7.05
C PRO A 168 1.88 -8.82 5.97
N LEU A 169 2.81 -7.95 6.36
CA LEU A 169 3.77 -7.29 5.45
C LEU A 169 3.15 -6.42 4.36
N ALA A 170 1.86 -6.09 4.46
CA ALA A 170 1.14 -5.20 3.54
C ALA A 170 1.91 -3.89 3.26
N PHE A 171 2.48 -3.30 4.32
CA PHE A 171 3.33 -2.14 4.28
C PHE A 171 4.74 -2.52 4.74
N SER A 172 5.63 -2.77 3.78
CA SER A 172 7.02 -3.16 4.04
C SER A 172 7.95 -2.57 3.00
N ASN A 173 9.21 -2.37 3.37
CA ASN A 173 10.22 -1.75 2.50
C ASN A 173 9.77 -0.39 1.95
N LEU A 174 9.06 0.40 2.76
CA LEU A 174 8.75 1.79 2.47
C LEU A 174 10.02 2.63 2.67
N LEU A 175 10.29 3.50 1.71
CA LEU A 175 11.42 4.42 1.68
C LEU A 175 10.87 5.84 1.53
N GLN A 176 11.61 6.83 2.02
CA GLN A 176 11.25 8.24 1.86
C GLN A 176 9.87 8.59 2.44
N THR A 177 9.37 7.85 3.43
CA THR A 177 8.01 8.04 3.94
C THR A 177 7.91 9.23 4.88
N GLU A 178 7.32 10.31 4.41
CA GLU A 178 7.01 11.48 5.24
C GLU A 178 5.92 11.13 6.26
N LYS A 179 4.77 10.62 5.80
CA LYS A 179 3.65 10.37 6.71
C LYS A 179 2.75 9.21 6.28
N ILE A 180 2.32 8.46 7.29
CA ILE A 180 1.23 7.48 7.19
C ILE A 180 0.11 7.95 8.10
N VAL A 181 -1.06 8.17 7.52
CA VAL A 181 -2.22 8.72 8.21
C VAL A 181 -3.44 7.84 7.98
N ILE A 182 -4.06 7.38 9.06
CA ILE A 182 -5.34 6.66 9.01
C ILE A 182 -6.35 7.44 9.84
N LYS A 183 -7.38 7.96 9.18
CA LYS A 183 -8.38 8.88 9.73
C LYS A 183 -9.79 8.35 9.60
N ASN A 184 -10.59 8.49 10.66
CA ASN A 184 -12.02 8.17 10.66
C ASN A 184 -12.34 6.80 10.03
N SER A 185 -11.52 5.80 10.32
CA SER A 185 -11.48 4.54 9.58
C SER A 185 -11.76 3.35 10.50
N THR A 186 -12.30 2.28 9.94
CA THR A 186 -12.55 1.02 10.67
C THR A 186 -11.70 -0.10 10.09
N ILE A 187 -11.02 -0.85 10.94
CA ILE A 187 -10.20 -2.01 10.56
C ILE A 187 -10.87 -3.28 11.11
N ARG A 188 -11.36 -4.14 10.22
CA ARG A 188 -12.01 -5.41 10.59
C ARG A 188 -10.98 -6.51 10.87
N SER A 189 -10.02 -6.70 9.98
CA SER A 189 -8.92 -7.66 10.15
C SER A 189 -7.57 -6.99 9.91
N LEU A 190 -6.71 -7.04 10.94
CA LEU A 190 -5.34 -6.55 10.88
C LEU A 190 -4.37 -7.71 11.07
N GLY A 191 -3.47 -7.90 10.12
CA GLY A 191 -2.45 -8.93 10.15
C GLY A 191 -1.32 -8.62 11.14
N VAL A 192 -0.74 -9.69 11.70
CA VAL A 192 0.55 -9.62 12.40
C VAL A 192 1.60 -9.10 11.42
N TYR A 193 2.44 -8.16 11.82
CA TYR A 193 3.43 -7.51 10.95
C TYR A 193 2.85 -6.77 9.73
N ALA A 194 1.58 -6.34 9.76
CA ALA A 194 0.99 -5.56 8.68
C ALA A 194 1.86 -4.35 8.29
N PHE A 195 2.45 -3.68 9.28
CA PHE A 195 3.45 -2.63 9.10
C PHE A 195 4.78 -3.11 9.68
N LYS A 196 5.80 -3.30 8.84
CA LYS A 196 7.08 -3.88 9.30
C LYS A 196 8.31 -3.19 8.72
N LYS A 197 9.25 -2.83 9.61
CA LYS A 197 10.64 -2.44 9.29
C LYS A 197 10.74 -1.34 8.22
N PHE A 198 10.22 -0.16 8.53
CA PHE A 198 10.44 1.03 7.71
C PHE A 198 10.52 2.29 8.60
N GLY A 199 11.07 3.36 8.05
CA GLY A 199 11.12 4.67 8.69
C GLY A 199 10.01 5.59 8.19
N THR A 200 9.45 6.42 9.07
CA THR A 200 8.56 7.52 8.67
C THR A 200 8.75 8.75 9.55
N GLU A 201 8.49 9.96 9.03
CA GLU A 201 8.51 11.16 9.88
C GLU A 201 7.27 11.18 10.80
N MET A 202 6.09 10.81 10.30
CA MET A 202 4.83 10.85 11.08
C MET A 202 3.98 9.59 10.89
N LEU A 203 3.52 9.01 12.00
CA LEU A 203 2.48 7.98 12.03
C LEU A 203 1.28 8.49 12.83
N ASP A 204 0.15 8.72 12.16
CA ASP A 204 -1.05 9.31 12.77
C ASP A 204 -2.26 8.38 12.60
N LEU A 205 -2.77 7.89 13.72
CA LEU A 205 -4.03 7.17 13.82
C LEU A 205 -5.04 8.08 14.51
N ASN A 206 -6.05 8.55 13.79
CA ASN A 206 -7.02 9.49 14.33
C ASN A 206 -8.46 9.06 14.02
N GLY A 207 -9.28 8.77 15.03
CA GLY A 207 -10.63 8.26 14.78
C GLY A 207 -10.62 6.84 14.22
N VAL A 208 -9.61 6.02 14.56
CA VAL A 208 -9.52 4.64 14.08
C VAL A 208 -10.24 3.69 15.03
N ALA A 209 -11.13 2.86 14.48
CA ALA A 209 -11.78 1.78 15.20
C ALA A 209 -11.22 0.42 14.76
N ALA A 210 -10.87 -0.46 15.70
CA ALA A 210 -10.47 -1.83 15.40
C ALA A 210 -10.86 -2.78 16.54
N ASP A 211 -11.33 -3.98 16.21
CA ASP A 211 -11.64 -4.98 17.24
C ASP A 211 -10.35 -5.55 17.86
N LEU A 212 -9.35 -5.82 17.03
CA LEU A 212 -8.09 -6.40 17.46
C LEU A 212 -6.90 -5.72 16.78
N VAL A 213 -5.98 -5.20 17.59
CA VAL A 213 -4.59 -4.95 17.19
C VAL A 213 -3.76 -6.15 17.64
N PRO A 214 -3.35 -7.05 16.71
CA PRO A 214 -2.61 -8.23 17.09
C PRO A 214 -1.19 -7.86 17.52
N SER A 215 -0.49 -8.82 18.14
CA SER A 215 0.92 -8.65 18.47
C SER A 215 1.74 -8.31 17.24
N ARG A 216 2.65 -7.34 17.36
CA ARG A 216 3.56 -6.91 16.30
C ARG A 216 2.85 -6.43 15.04
N ALA A 217 1.62 -5.92 15.14
CA ALA A 217 0.91 -5.32 14.01
C ALA A 217 1.73 -4.18 13.38
N PHE A 218 2.28 -3.31 14.24
CA PHE A 218 3.22 -2.26 13.89
C PHE A 218 4.59 -2.63 14.46
N SER A 219 5.44 -3.26 13.67
CA SER A 219 6.68 -3.89 14.15
C SER A 219 7.93 -3.19 13.63
N ASN A 220 8.75 -2.71 14.56
CA ASN A 220 10.05 -2.09 14.32
C ASN A 220 9.93 -0.91 13.36
N LEU A 221 8.96 -0.03 13.62
CA LEU A 221 8.79 1.19 12.85
C LEU A 221 9.63 2.29 13.48
N ARG A 222 10.51 2.92 12.70
CA ARG A 222 11.23 4.11 13.16
C ARG A 222 10.42 5.35 12.84
N VAL A 223 9.96 6.07 13.86
CA VAL A 223 9.17 7.28 13.68
C VAL A 223 10.01 8.47 14.10
N TYR A 224 10.37 9.37 13.18
CA TYR A 224 11.33 10.44 13.48
C TYR A 224 10.72 11.62 14.23
N GLN A 225 9.48 12.01 13.91
CA GLN A 225 8.81 13.16 14.52
C GLN A 225 7.72 12.72 15.48
N SER A 226 6.57 12.28 14.97
CA SER A 226 5.37 12.07 15.80
C SER A 226 4.70 10.74 15.53
N PHE A 227 4.43 10.01 16.62
CA PHE A 227 3.49 8.90 16.64
C PHE A 227 2.27 9.29 17.47
N THR A 228 1.11 9.41 16.81
CA THR A 228 -0.13 9.88 17.42
C THR A 228 -1.24 8.84 17.29
N ILE A 229 -1.93 8.57 18.39
CA ILE A 229 -3.19 7.83 18.47
C ILE A 229 -4.19 8.76 19.14
N ASN A 230 -5.14 9.28 18.36
CA ASN A 230 -6.12 10.24 18.86
C ASN A 230 -7.55 9.80 18.53
N ASN A 231 -8.47 9.92 19.48
CA ASN A 231 -9.88 9.59 19.23
C ASN A 231 -10.11 8.16 18.70
N CYS A 232 -9.22 7.22 19.03
CA CYS A 232 -9.31 5.83 18.55
C CYS A 232 -10.11 4.95 19.50
N SER A 233 -10.72 3.89 18.96
CA SER A 233 -11.46 2.88 19.72
C SER A 233 -10.94 1.50 19.39
N PHE A 234 -10.18 0.90 20.31
CA PHE A 234 -9.67 -0.46 20.16
C PHE A 234 -10.32 -1.38 21.19
N ASN A 235 -10.92 -2.50 20.77
CA ASN A 235 -11.43 -3.45 21.75
C ASN A 235 -10.29 -4.22 22.42
N THR A 236 -9.34 -4.77 21.66
CA THR A 236 -8.16 -5.45 22.20
C THR A 236 -6.88 -4.96 21.54
N VAL A 237 -5.86 -4.61 22.34
CA VAL A 237 -4.49 -4.41 21.89
C VAL A 237 -3.60 -5.45 22.57
N ARG A 238 -3.05 -6.37 21.78
CA ARG A 238 -2.16 -7.43 22.28
C ARG A 238 -0.76 -6.90 22.57
N SER A 239 0.01 -7.68 23.33
CA SER A 239 1.42 -7.42 23.65
C SER A 239 2.23 -7.16 22.38
N ASP A 240 3.11 -6.16 22.44
CA ASP A 240 3.89 -5.66 21.32
C ASP A 240 3.05 -5.24 20.11
N GLY A 241 1.77 -4.86 20.29
CA GLY A 241 0.92 -4.40 19.18
C GLY A 241 1.56 -3.23 18.42
N PHE A 242 2.20 -2.33 19.18
CA PHE A 242 2.97 -1.20 18.67
C PHE A 242 4.42 -1.27 19.15
N ILE A 243 5.35 -1.67 18.28
CA ILE A 243 6.80 -1.57 18.50
C ILE A 243 7.34 -0.40 17.66
N ILE A 244 7.54 0.74 18.31
CA ILE A 244 7.89 2.02 17.66
C ILE A 244 9.19 2.59 18.23
N GLU A 245 10.12 2.94 17.36
CA GLU A 245 11.45 3.44 17.70
C GLU A 245 11.55 4.95 17.47
N GLN A 246 12.11 5.65 18.47
CA GLN A 246 12.63 7.02 18.38
C GLN A 246 11.63 8.17 18.06
N PRO A 247 10.31 8.09 18.36
CA PRO A 247 9.45 9.25 18.17
C PRO A 247 9.89 10.41 19.07
N THR A 248 9.92 11.61 18.51
CA THR A 248 10.15 12.85 19.25
C THR A 248 8.91 13.23 20.05
N LEU A 249 7.73 12.88 19.53
CA LEU A 249 6.45 12.99 20.19
C LEU A 249 5.72 11.64 20.10
N PHE A 250 5.40 11.06 21.25
CA PHE A 250 4.45 9.94 21.33
C PHE A 250 3.21 10.41 22.08
N GLN A 251 2.04 10.31 21.45
CA GLN A 251 0.79 10.76 22.04
C GLN A 251 -0.32 9.72 21.86
N VAL A 252 -0.98 9.39 22.97
CA VAL A 252 -2.25 8.65 22.99
C VAL A 252 -3.27 9.50 23.74
N THR A 253 -4.28 10.02 23.05
CA THR A 253 -5.28 10.93 23.64
C THR A 253 -6.68 10.64 23.17
N HIS A 254 -7.67 10.92 24.03
CA HIS A 254 -9.10 10.78 23.71
C HIS A 254 -9.47 9.39 23.15
N SER A 255 -8.65 8.38 23.46
CA SER A 255 -8.80 7.04 22.91
C SER A 255 -9.33 6.11 23.98
N ASN A 256 -10.03 5.08 23.52
CA ASN A 256 -10.60 4.02 24.33
C ASN A 256 -9.96 2.69 23.94
N ILE A 257 -9.48 1.95 24.95
CA ILE A 257 -8.93 0.62 24.80
C ILE A 257 -9.55 -0.29 25.86
N SER A 258 -10.43 -1.21 25.46
CA SER A 258 -11.16 -2.07 26.42
C SER A 258 -10.24 -3.08 27.09
N ASN A 259 -9.41 -3.77 26.30
CA ASN A 259 -8.47 -4.79 26.75
C ASN A 259 -7.05 -4.42 26.29
N LEU A 260 -6.22 -4.01 27.25
CA LEU A 260 -4.83 -3.66 27.02
C LEU A 260 -3.93 -4.73 27.64
N ASN A 261 -3.31 -5.59 26.81
CA ASN A 261 -2.39 -6.60 27.30
C ASN A 261 -1.05 -5.98 27.75
N THR A 262 -0.31 -6.69 28.59
CA THR A 262 1.05 -6.32 29.02
C THR A 262 1.92 -6.00 27.81
N GLU A 263 2.67 -4.89 27.87
CA GLU A 263 3.57 -4.44 26.79
C GLU A 263 2.88 -4.18 25.44
N ALA A 264 1.57 -3.88 25.42
CA ALA A 264 0.87 -3.52 24.20
C ALA A 264 1.52 -2.37 23.42
N PHE A 265 2.12 -1.41 24.14
CA PHE A 265 2.93 -0.33 23.60
C PHE A 265 4.39 -0.52 24.01
N ASN A 266 5.23 -0.87 23.04
CA ASN A 266 6.68 -0.93 23.17
C ASN A 266 7.26 0.25 22.38
N VAL A 267 7.27 1.43 23.01
CA VAL A 267 7.63 2.69 22.36
C VAL A 267 8.87 3.29 23.00
N ALA A 268 9.99 3.29 22.30
CA ALA A 268 11.24 3.92 22.73
C ALA A 268 11.30 5.38 22.28
N ALA A 269 10.51 6.25 22.92
CA ALA A 269 10.46 7.68 22.60
C ALA A 269 11.73 8.42 23.04
N ARG A 270 12.16 9.41 22.25
CA ARG A 270 13.32 10.29 22.55
C ARG A 270 12.91 11.66 23.08
N GLY A 271 11.62 11.97 23.06
CA GLY A 271 11.08 13.26 23.47
C GLY A 271 9.79 13.14 24.27
N LYS A 272 8.82 14.00 23.97
CA LYS A 272 7.60 14.13 24.77
C LYS A 272 6.72 12.89 24.64
N VAL A 273 6.27 12.37 25.78
CA VAL A 273 5.25 11.32 25.86
C VAL A 273 4.00 11.90 26.53
N LEU A 274 2.84 11.78 25.87
CA LEU A 274 1.54 12.14 26.41
C LEU A 274 0.60 10.94 26.31
N PHE A 275 0.26 10.33 27.43
CA PHE A 275 -0.60 9.15 27.44
C PHE A 275 -1.82 9.41 28.34
N LYS A 276 -2.98 9.64 27.71
CA LYS A 276 -4.25 9.94 28.37
C LYS A 276 -5.36 9.12 27.70
N ILE A 277 -5.71 8.01 28.34
CA ILE A 277 -6.87 7.19 27.98
C ILE A 277 -8.10 7.75 28.71
N THR A 278 -9.24 7.81 28.02
CA THR A 278 -10.51 8.19 28.65
C THR A 278 -11.16 6.90 29.16
N PRO A 279 -11.42 6.75 30.47
CA PRO A 279 -12.10 5.57 30.97
C PRO A 279 -13.52 5.49 30.40
N LEU A 280 -13.97 4.26 30.09
CA LEU A 280 -15.37 3.95 29.81
C LEU A 280 -16.20 4.36 31.04
N GLY A 281 -17.10 5.33 30.85
CA GLY A 281 -18.16 5.65 31.80
C GLY A 281 -19.32 4.68 31.70
#